data_AF-A0A6B3LE35-F1
#
_entry.id   AF-A0A6B3LE35-F1
#
_cell.length_a   1.000
_cell.length_b   1.000
_cell.length_c   1.000
_cell.angle_alpha   90.00
_cell.angle_beta   90.00
_cell.angle_gamma   90.00
#
_symmetry.space_group_name_H-M   'P 1'
#
loop_
_entity.id
_entity.type
_entity.pdbx_description
1 polymer ?
#
loop_
_entity_poly.entity_id
_entity_poly.type
_entity_poly.pdbx_seq_one_letter_code
_entity_poly.pdbx_strand_id
1 'polypeptide(L)' 'MRTTVTIDDELFAEAAKITGESSASPVINAALKALVAAESRKRLQALAGSAPGFTVPPRDQRSMPICVADDPQNYPSENP' A
#
# COMPACT_ATOMS: atom_id res chain seq x y z
N MET A 1 19.61 -4.58 5.45
CA MET A 1 20.25 -5.47 6.44
C MET A 1 20.59 -6.79 5.76
N ARG A 2 21.75 -7.39 6.05
CA ARG A 2 22.10 -8.74 5.59
C ARG A 2 21.82 -9.68 6.75
N THR A 3 20.96 -10.67 6.52
CA THR A 3 20.54 -11.62 7.55
C THR A 3 20.56 -13.02 6.96
N THR A 4 20.96 -14.00 7.76
CA THR A 4 20.84 -15.41 7.42
C THR A 4 19.61 -15.96 8.12
N VAL A 5 18.71 -16.60 7.37
CA VAL A 5 17.45 -17.16 7.85
C VAL A 5 17.26 -18.53 7.22
N THR A 6 16.81 -19.49 8.02
CA THR A 6 16.38 -20.81 7.54
C THR A 6 14.94 -20.75 7.07
N ILE A 7 14.68 -21.30 5.89
CA ILE A 7 13.36 -21.26 5.22
C ILE A 7 13.06 -22.67 4.73
N ASP A 8 11.79 -23.03 4.69
CA ASP A 8 11.34 -24.26 4.05
C ASP A 8 11.53 -24.17 2.52
N ASP A 9 12.23 -25.15 1.94
CA ASP A 9 12.56 -25.17 0.52
C ASP A 9 11.33 -25.40 -0.37
N GLU A 10 10.35 -26.16 0.08
CA GLU A 10 9.12 -26.40 -0.69
C GLU A 10 8.28 -25.11 -0.78
N LEU A 11 8.16 -24.42 0.37
CA LEU A 11 7.46 -23.13 0.44
C LEU A 11 8.17 -22.06 -0.39
N PHE A 12 9.50 -22.02 -0.35
CA PHE A 12 10.28 -21.10 -1.17
C PHE A 12 10.10 -21.40 -2.66
N ALA A 13 10.12 -22.66 -3.07
CA ALA A 13 9.93 -23.06 -4.45
C ALA A 13 8.54 -22.67 -4.99
N GLU A 14 7.49 -22.82 -4.18
CA GLU A 14 6.14 -22.38 -4.54
C GLU A 14 6.07 -20.85 -4.67
N ALA A 15 6.61 -20.12 -3.67
CA ALA A 15 6.64 -18.67 -3.70
C ALA A 15 7.42 -18.13 -4.91
N ALA A 16 8.56 -18.75 -5.24
CA ALA A 16 9.38 -18.41 -6.40
C ALA A 16 8.64 -18.65 -7.72
N LYS A 17 7.88 -19.75 -7.85
CA LYS A 17 7.05 -20.02 -9.03
C LYS A 17 5.95 -18.97 -9.22
N ILE A 18 5.32 -18.53 -8.13
CA ILE A 18 4.22 -17.55 -8.18
C ILE A 18 4.75 -16.14 -8.45
N THR A 19 5.86 -15.76 -7.81
CA THR A 19 6.43 -14.42 -7.92
C THR A 19 7.35 -14.23 -9.13
N GLY A 20 7.84 -15.33 -9.73
CA GLY A 20 8.81 -15.30 -10.82
C GLY A 20 10.23 -14.93 -10.37
N GLU A 21 10.48 -14.88 -9.06
CA GLU A 21 11.74 -14.46 -8.47
C GLU A 21 12.63 -15.67 -8.19
N SER A 22 13.90 -15.59 -8.61
CA SER A 22 14.86 -16.69 -8.48
C SER A 22 15.74 -16.60 -7.22
N SER A 23 15.64 -15.52 -6.46
CA SER A 23 16.49 -15.28 -5.28
C SER A 23 15.67 -15.03 -4.01
N ALA A 24 16.24 -15.39 -2.86
CA ALA A 24 15.54 -15.33 -1.57
C ALA A 24 15.15 -13.90 -1.16
N SER A 25 16.04 -12.92 -1.39
CA SER A 25 15.83 -11.54 -0.97
C SER A 25 14.53 -10.89 -1.51
N PRO A 26 14.25 -10.90 -2.83
CA PRO A 26 13.02 -10.31 -3.36
C PRO A 26 11.76 -11.05 -2.88
N VAL A 27 11.79 -12.39 -2.81
CA VAL A 27 10.66 -13.19 -2.30
C VAL A 27 10.36 -12.82 -0.83
N ILE A 28 11.38 -12.76 0.02
CA ILE A 28 11.21 -12.39 1.43
C ILE A 28 10.69 -10.95 1.57
N ASN A 29 11.23 -10.01 0.79
CA ASN A 29 10.76 -8.63 0.81
C ASN A 29 9.29 -8.52 0.37
N ALA A 30 8.90 -9.26 -0.66
CA ALA A 30 7.51 -9.32 -1.12
C ALA A 30 6.59 -9.91 -0.04
N ALA A 31 7.01 -11.02 0.59
CA ALA A 31 6.27 -11.65 1.67
C ALA A 31 6.06 -10.72 2.87
N LEU A 32 7.11 -10.00 3.30
CA LEU A 32 7.01 -9.04 4.40
C LEU A 32 6.09 -7.87 4.07
N LYS A 33 6.16 -7.31 2.85
CA LYS A 33 5.23 -6.27 2.39
C LYS A 33 3.78 -6.78 2.40
N ALA A 34 3.56 -8.00 1.91
CA ALA A 34 2.24 -8.62 1.89
C ALA A 34 1.68 -8.83 3.31
N LEU A 35 2.53 -9.26 4.26
CA LEU A 35 2.15 -9.42 5.67
C LEU A 35 1.73 -8.09 6.31
N VAL A 36 2.53 -7.04 6.12
CA VAL A 36 2.21 -5.69 6.63
C VAL A 36 0.90 -5.18 6.04
N ALA A 37 0.69 -5.37 4.73
CA ALA A 37 -0.55 -4.99 4.07
C ALA A 37 -1.76 -5.78 4.60
N ALA A 38 -1.61 -7.07 4.86
CA ALA A 38 -2.67 -7.91 5.44
C ALA A 38 -3.07 -7.45 6.85
N GLU A 39 -2.10 -7.20 7.73
CA GLU A 39 -2.36 -6.71 9.08
C GLU A 39 -2.94 -5.30 9.09
N SER A 40 -2.43 -4.41 8.22
CA SER A 40 -3.00 -3.08 8.04
C SER A 40 -4.46 -3.14 7.58
N ARG A 41 -4.79 -4.05 6.64
CA ARG A 41 -6.18 -4.28 6.22
C ARG A 41 -7.06 -4.75 7.38
N LYS A 42 -6.60 -5.69 8.21
CA LYS A 42 -7.35 -6.14 9.39
C LYS A 42 -7.63 -4.98 10.36
N ARG A 43 -6.61 -4.14 10.62
CA ARG A 43 -6.77 -2.95 11.48
C ARG A 43 -7.78 -1.96 10.90
N LEU A 44 -7.72 -1.68 9.60
CA LEU A 44 -8.68 -0.80 8.93
C LEU A 44 -10.10 -1.38 8.91
N GLN A 45 -10.24 -2.69 8.71
CA GLN A 45 -11.53 -3.37 8.80
C GLN A 45 -12.13 -3.27 10.20
N ALA A 46 -11.32 -3.39 11.25
CA ALA A 46 -11.78 -3.23 12.63
C ALA A 46 -12.31 -1.82 12.92
N LEU A 47 -11.80 -0.80 12.22
CA LEU A 47 -12.31 0.56 12.30
C LEU A 47 -13.63 0.74 11.52
N ALA A 48 -14.05 -0.23 10.71
CA ALA A 48 -15.27 -0.19 9.90
C ALA A 48 -15.40 1.07 9.01
N GLY A 49 -14.27 1.65 8.58
CA GLY A 49 -14.27 2.91 7.84
C GLY A 49 -14.60 4.15 8.68
N SER A 50 -14.57 4.02 10.01
CA SER A 50 -14.68 5.15 10.94
C SER A 50 -13.49 6.09 10.74
N ALA A 51 -13.79 7.28 10.25
CA ALA A 51 -12.86 8.39 10.17
C ALA A 51 -13.55 9.61 10.80
N PRO A 52 -13.37 9.85 12.11
CA PRO A 52 -13.99 10.97 12.81
C PRO A 52 -13.59 12.29 12.14
N GLY A 53 -14.58 13.08 11.71
CA GLY A 53 -14.34 14.33 10.99
C GLY A 53 -14.08 14.18 9.48
N PHE A 54 -14.26 12.99 8.90
CA PHE A 54 -14.17 12.81 7.46
C PHE A 54 -15.39 13.43 6.76
N THR A 55 -15.17 14.56 6.08
CA THR A 55 -16.15 15.15 5.17
C THR A 55 -16.00 14.50 3.81
N VAL A 56 -17.06 13.83 3.32
CA VAL A 56 -17.07 13.23 1.98
C VAL A 56 -16.87 14.35 0.95
N PRO A 57 -15.82 14.30 0.11
CA PRO A 57 -15.63 15.31 -0.93
C PRO A 57 -16.81 15.27 -1.90
N PRO A 58 -17.27 16.43 -2.41
CA PRO A 58 -18.37 16.46 -3.37
C PRO A 58 -18.04 15.57 -4.57
N ARG A 59 -19.03 14.78 -5.00
CA ARG A 59 -18.91 13.94 -6.19
C ARG A 59 -18.85 14.86 -7.41
N ASP A 60 -17.66 15.05 -7.97
CA ASP A 60 -17.48 15.86 -9.18
C ASP A 60 -18.21 15.22 -10.37
N GLN A 61 -19.37 15.77 -10.69
CA GLN A 61 -20.09 15.49 -11.93
C GLN A 61 -19.48 16.37 -13.01
N ARG A 62 -18.32 15.95 -13.53
CA ARG A 62 -17.56 16.57 -14.62
C ARG A 62 -18.34 17.61 -15.42
N SER A 63 -18.14 18.88 -15.09
CA SER A 63 -18.14 19.97 -16.07
C SER A 63 -16.78 20.66 -16.17
N MET A 64 -15.82 20.35 -15.27
CA MET A 64 -14.48 20.91 -15.32
C MET A 64 -13.44 19.80 -15.58
N PRO A 65 -12.47 20.04 -16.47
CA PRO A 65 -11.31 19.15 -16.56
C PRO A 65 -10.52 19.24 -15.26
N ILE A 66 -9.96 18.11 -14.82
CA ILE A 66 -8.98 18.10 -13.73
C ILE A 66 -7.84 19.03 -14.14
N CYS A 67 -7.75 20.19 -13.49
CA CYS A 67 -6.54 21.00 -13.53
C CYS A 67 -5.52 20.25 -12.68
N VAL A 68 -4.71 19.40 -13.32
CA VAL A 68 -3.47 18.93 -12.69
C VAL A 68 -2.62 20.19 -12.54
N ALA A 69 -2.49 20.69 -11.31
CA ALA A 69 -1.51 21.73 -11.05
C ALA A 69 -0.13 21.11 -11.35
N ASP A 70 0.55 21.63 -12.38
CA ASP A 70 1.90 21.20 -12.76
C ASP A 70 2.96 21.53 -11.69
N ASP A 71 2.57 22.08 -10.54
CA ASP A 71 3.48 22.55 -9.50
C ASP A 71 3.07 22.05 -8.08
N PRO A 72 3.86 21.16 -7.45
CA PRO A 72 3.55 20.58 -6.13
C PRO A 72 3.63 21.60 -4.97
N GLN A 73 4.12 22.82 -5.22
CA GLN A 73 4.25 23.87 -4.20
C GLN A 73 2.94 24.64 -3.94
N ASN A 74 1.90 24.46 -4.76
CA ASN A 74 0.65 25.22 -4.64
C ASN A 74 -0.49 24.41 -3.97
N TYR A 75 -0.24 23.88 -2.78
CA TYR A 75 -1.34 23.54 -1.86
C TYR A 75 -1.65 24.81 -1.05
N PRO A 76 -2.87 25.37 -1.10
CA PRO A 76 -3.20 26.55 -0.32
C PRO A 76 -3.07 26.20 1.15
N SER A 77 -2.06 26.79 1.81
CA SER A 77 -1.66 26.49 3.19
C SER A 77 -2.53 27.15 4.25
N GLU A 78 -3.66 27.74 3.87
CA GLU A 78 -4.51 28.50 4.78
C GLU A 78 -5.95 28.03 4.64
N ASN A 79 -6.36 27.20 5.60
CA ASN A 79 -7.77 26.96 5.93
C ASN A 79 -8.18 27.99 7.00
N PRO A 80 -9.38 28.59 6.93
CA PRO A 80 -9.91 29.42 8.01
C PRO A 80 -10.19 28.61 9.29
#